data_AF-A0A945N6A3-F1
#
_entry.id   AF-A0A945N6A3-F1
#
_cell.length_a   1.000
_cell.length_b   1.000
_cell.length_c   1.000
_cell.angle_alpha   90.00
_cell.angle_beta   90.00
_cell.angle_gamma   90.00
#
_symmetry.space_group_name_H-M   'P 1'
#
loop_
_entity.id
_entity.type
_entity.pdbx_description
1 polymer ?
#
loop_
_entity_poly.entity_id
_entity_poly.type
_entity_poly.pdbx_seq_one_letter_code
_entity_poly.pdbx_strand_id
1 'polypeptide(L)' 'MTATISMVRLGAAHEGHAELLVTLSFDNGGETQIPLDPKTCDRLMTRCAATAIDE' A
#
# COMPACT_ATOMS: atom_id res chain seq x y z
N MET A 1 16.41 10.88 -3.20
CA MET A 1 15.05 10.88 -3.76
C MET A 1 14.19 10.10 -2.79
N THR A 2 13.23 10.77 -2.17
CA THR A 2 12.36 10.20 -1.13
C THR A 2 10.97 9.98 -1.71
N ALA A 3 10.34 8.87 -1.35
CA ALA A 3 8.95 8.58 -1.68
C ALA A 3 8.19 8.40 -0.37
N THR A 4 7.01 8.98 -0.29
CA THR A 4 6.11 8.82 0.87
C THR A 4 4.89 8.04 0.44
N ILE A 5 4.44 7.14 1.33
CA ILE A 5 3.15 6.48 1.13
C ILE A 5 2.09 7.53 1.43
N SER A 6 1.36 7.97 0.40
CA SER A 6 0.32 8.99 0.50
C SER A 6 -1.08 8.39 0.64
N MET A 7 -1.27 7.15 0.18
CA MET A 7 -2.55 6.45 0.25
C MET A 7 -2.35 4.95 0.34
N VAL A 8 -3.23 4.29 1.10
CA VAL A 8 -3.33 2.83 1.23
C VAL A 8 -4.77 2.43 0.98
N ARG A 9 -5.02 1.41 0.14
CA ARG A 9 -6.36 0.90 -0.13
C ARG A 9 -6.37 -0.60 -0.39
N LEU A 10 -7.51 -1.24 -0.17
CA LEU A 10 -7.78 -2.59 -0.63
C LEU A 10 -8.25 -2.58 -2.08
N GLY A 11 -7.67 -3.44 -2.91
CA GLY A 11 -8.08 -3.67 -4.29
C GLY A 11 -8.37 -5.14 -4.55
N ALA A 12 -9.14 -5.41 -5.61
CA ALA A 12 -9.34 -6.78 -6.09
C ALA A 12 -8.10 -7.24 -6.87
N ALA A 13 -7.46 -8.31 -6.41
CA ALA A 13 -6.38 -8.97 -7.16
C ALA A 13 -6.95 -9.79 -8.31
N HIS A 14 -6.11 -9.98 -9.33
CA HIS A 14 -6.50 -10.66 -10.58
C HIS A 14 -6.91 -12.14 -10.38
N GLU A 15 -6.51 -12.75 -9.25
CA GLU A 15 -6.82 -14.15 -8.90
C GLU A 15 -7.82 -14.28 -7.73
N GLY A 16 -8.67 -13.28 -7.51
CA GLY A 16 -9.77 -13.37 -6.53
C GLY A 16 -9.36 -13.22 -5.07
N HIS A 17 -8.12 -12.78 -4.80
CA HIS A 17 -7.67 -12.39 -3.47
C HIS A 17 -7.71 -10.86 -3.32
N ALA A 18 -7.83 -10.34 -2.11
CA ALA A 18 -7.66 -8.91 -1.90
C ALA A 18 -6.16 -8.56 -1.85
N GLU A 19 -5.76 -7.47 -2.51
CA GLU A 19 -4.40 -6.93 -2.47
C GLU A 19 -4.42 -5.55 -1.82
N LEU A 20 -3.38 -5.25 -1.04
CA LEU A 20 -3.17 -3.91 -0.50
C LEU A 20 -2.39 -3.10 -1.54
N LEU A 21 -2.98 -2.03 -2.05
CA LEU A 21 -2.32 -1.08 -2.95
C LEU A 21 -1.85 0.14 -2.17
N VAL A 22 -0.58 0.50 -2.34
CA VAL A 22 -0.02 1.74 -1.82
C VAL A 22 0.24 2.72 -2.96
N THR A 23 -0.05 3.99 -2.74
CA THR A 23 0.38 5.08 -3.61
C THR A 23 1.63 5.70 -3.02
N LEU A 24 2.71 5.69 -3.80
CA LEU A 24 3.93 6.42 -3.51
C LEU A 24 3.87 7.77 -4.20
N SER A 25 3.94 8.85 -3.43
CA SER A 25 4.12 10.20 -3.96
C SER A 25 5.59 10.61 -3.83
N PHE A 26 6.13 11.17 -4.91
CA PHE A 26 7.51 11.61 -5.03
C PHE A 26 7.59 13.14 -5.02
N ASP A 27 8.71 13.71 -4.60
CA ASP A 27 8.91 15.17 -4.50
C ASP A 27 8.79 15.91 -5.85
N ASN A 28 8.90 15.19 -6.97
CA ASN A 28 8.69 15.73 -8.32
C ASN A 28 7.21 15.77 -8.75
N GLY A 29 6.28 15.46 -7.84
CA GLY A 29 4.84 15.38 -8.12
C GLY A 29 4.42 14.10 -8.84
N GLY A 30 5.35 13.17 -9.08
CA GLY A 30 5.02 11.86 -9.63
C GLY A 30 4.31 10.98 -8.59
N GLU A 31 3.45 10.09 -9.08
CA GLU A 31 2.81 9.07 -8.26
C GLU A 31 2.98 7.70 -8.89
N THR A 32 3.09 6.67 -8.05
CA THR A 32 3.13 5.27 -8.51
C THR A 32 2.31 4.41 -7.57
N GLN A 33 1.41 3.61 -8.12
CA GLN A 33 0.70 2.59 -7.37
C GLN A 33 1.44 1.26 -7.43
N ILE A 34 1.59 0.64 -6.26
CA ILE A 34 2.29 -0.63 -6.10
C ILE A 34 1.39 -1.57 -5.30
N PRO A 35 1.05 -2.75 -5.83
CA PRO A 35 0.44 -3.80 -5.03
C PRO A 35 1.48 -4.38 -4.07
N LEU A 36 1.11 -4.57 -2.81
CA LEU A 36 1.94 -5.24 -1.81
C LEU A 36 1.58 -6.71 -1.75
N ASP A 37 2.60 -7.56 -1.75
CA ASP A 37 2.44 -8.97 -1.40
C ASP A 37 2.01 -9.11 0.08
N PRO A 38 1.40 -10.25 0.47
CA PRO A 38 0.90 -10.45 1.82
C PRO A 38 1.94 -10.25 2.92
N LYS A 39 3.20 -10.61 2.68
CA LYS A 39 4.27 -10.48 3.68
C LYS A 39 4.72 -9.03 3.84
N THR A 40 4.78 -8.27 2.76
CA THR A 40 5.11 -6.83 2.82
C THR A 40 3.96 -6.04 3.44
N CYS A 41 2.72 -6.41 3.13
CA CYS A 41 1.51 -5.89 3.78
C CYS A 41 1.56 -6.09 5.31
N ASP A 42 1.78 -7.32 5.78
CA ASP A 42 1.87 -7.65 7.21
C ASP A 42 2.95 -6.84 7.94
N ARG A 43 4.12 -6.69 7.30
CA ARG A 43 5.22 -5.87 7.83
C ARG A 43 4.85 -4.40 7.94
N LEU A 44 4.17 -3.85 6.93
CA LEU A 44 3.74 -2.46 6.93
C LEU A 44 2.71 -2.21 8.04
N MET A 45 1.67 -3.05 8.10
CA MET A 45 0.62 -2.99 9.12
C MET A 45 1.21 -3.07 10.53
N THR A 46 2.10 -4.04 10.79
CA THR A 46 2.79 -4.20 12.06
C THR A 46 3.65 -2.98 12.42
N ARG A 47 4.39 -2.41 11.46
CA ARG A 47 5.22 -1.22 11.67
C ARG A 47 4.40 0.03 11.96
N CYS A 48 3.20 0.11 11.40
CA CYS A 48 2.25 1.19 11.65
C CYS A 48 1.35 0.92 12.87
N ALA A 49 1.51 -0.22 13.56
CA ALA A 49 0.60 -0.70 14.60
C ALA A 49 -0.88 -0.68 14.14
N ALA A 50 -1.11 -0.87 12.84
CA ALA A 50 -2.43 -0.88 12.23
C ALA A 50 -3.02 -2.29 12.31
N THR A 51 -4.27 -2.40 12.74
CA THR A 51 -5.01 -3.68 12.84
C THR A 51 -6.05 -3.85 11.75
N ALA A 52 -6.39 -2.77 11.04
CA ALA A 52 -7.34 -2.74 9.94
C ALA A 52 -6.94 -1.65 8.94
N ILE A 53 -7.44 -1.78 7.71
CA ILE A 53 -7.41 -0.73 6.69
C ILE A 53 -8.84 -0.20 6.63
N ASP A 54 -9.04 1.08 6.92
CA ASP A 54 -10.35 1.69 6.75
C ASP A 54 -10.69 1.78 5.25
N GLU A 55 -11.95 1.53 4.91
CA GLU A 55 -12.50 1.68 3.56
C GLU A 55 -12.68 3.15 3.14
#